data_AF-A0AAV4D1Q7-F1
#
_entry.id   AF-A0AAV4D1Q7-F1
#
_cell.length_a   1.000
_cell.length_b   1.000
_cell.length_c   1.000
_cell.angle_alpha   90.00
_cell.angle_beta   90.00
_cell.angle_gamma   90.00
#
_symmetry.space_group_name_H-M   'P 1'
#
loop_
_entity.id
_entity.type
_entity.pdbx_description
1 polymer ?
#
loop_
_entity_poly.entity_id
_entity_poly.type
_entity_poly.pdbx_seq_one_letter_code
_entity_poly.pdbx_strand_id
1 'polypeptide(L)'
;MKLTKHRKSSAEASAFTKRHQSQHLETAREAIAGTSKEASQTQHTHELNRLSNPVRREVFKEAGLKGTVHIDKHHALAMKVAVGLTYSQQREIRRVLKGRGVKIAHEAKPVRTTDSEELIKLVDALQIEPSTVEGQVKSFTDGFTVGLFA
;
A
#
# COMPACT_ATOMS: atom_id res chain seq x y z
N MET A 1 16.54 27.86 -27.97
CA MET A 1 15.60 26.96 -28.69
C MET A 1 14.17 27.22 -28.20
N LYS A 2 13.25 27.65 -29.08
CA LYS A 2 11.82 27.73 -28.73
C LYS A 2 11.23 26.31 -28.75
N LEU A 3 10.61 25.89 -27.65
CA LEU A 3 9.83 24.65 -27.59
C LEU A 3 8.59 24.81 -28.47
N THR A 4 8.58 24.15 -29.63
CA THR A 4 7.52 24.26 -30.65
C THR A 4 6.29 23.40 -30.34
N LYS A 5 6.35 22.53 -29.32
CA LYS A 5 5.23 21.65 -28.95
C LYS A 5 5.09 21.58 -27.43
N HIS A 6 3.88 21.83 -26.92
CA HIS A 6 3.58 21.61 -25.51
C HIS A 6 3.71 20.12 -25.17
N ARG A 7 4.26 19.86 -23.98
CA ARG A 7 4.35 18.50 -23.44
C ARG A 7 2.94 18.06 -23.06
N LYS A 8 2.56 16.87 -23.50
CA LYS A 8 1.30 16.24 -23.09
C LYS A 8 1.42 15.77 -21.63
N SER A 9 0.29 15.74 -20.93
CA SER A 9 0.21 15.09 -19.62
C SER A 9 0.60 13.61 -19.73
N SER A 10 1.21 13.07 -18.67
CA SER A 10 1.53 11.64 -18.58
C SER A 10 0.29 10.77 -18.82
N ALA A 11 -0.91 11.21 -18.43
CA ALA A 11 -2.14 10.45 -18.68
C ALA A 11 -2.40 10.22 -20.19
N GLU A 12 -2.11 11.23 -21.03
CA GLU A 12 -2.42 11.28 -22.46
C GLU A 12 -1.25 10.82 -23.35
N ALA A 13 -0.08 10.60 -22.77
CA ALA A 13 1.10 10.15 -23.50
C ALA A 13 0.96 8.69 -23.95
N SER A 14 1.51 8.37 -25.13
CA SER A 14 1.54 6.99 -25.64
C SER A 14 2.44 6.11 -24.76
N ALA A 15 2.18 4.79 -24.77
CA ALA A 15 2.97 3.83 -24.01
C ALA A 15 4.47 3.90 -24.34
N PHE A 16 4.81 4.11 -25.62
CA PHE A 16 6.19 4.29 -26.06
C PHE A 16 6.84 5.52 -25.43
N THR A 17 6.16 6.67 -25.44
CA THR A 17 6.68 7.90 -24.84
C THR A 17 6.84 7.77 -23.33
N LYS A 18 5.89 7.12 -22.64
CA LYS A 18 5.99 6.82 -21.21
C LYS A 18 7.21 5.97 -20.88
N ARG A 19 7.41 4.88 -21.63
CA ARG A 19 8.57 3.99 -21.47
C ARG A 19 9.89 4.72 -21.71
N HIS A 20 9.97 5.54 -22.75
CA HIS A 20 11.18 6.31 -23.04
C HIS A 20 11.47 7.30 -21.90
N GLN A 21 10.46 8.03 -21.43
CA GLN A 21 10.62 8.97 -20.30
C GLN A 21 11.00 8.27 -18.99
N SER A 22 10.42 7.10 -18.71
CA SER A 22 10.77 6.33 -17.51
C SER A 22 12.21 5.85 -17.57
N GLN A 23 12.67 5.39 -18.74
CA GLN A 23 14.06 4.97 -18.93
C GLN A 23 15.04 6.11 -18.69
N HIS A 24 14.78 7.32 -19.21
CA HIS A 24 15.62 8.50 -18.92
C HIS A 24 15.68 8.81 -17.42
N LEU A 25 14.56 8.67 -16.71
CA LEU A 25 14.48 8.87 -15.27
C LEU A 25 15.27 7.79 -14.50
N GLU A 26 15.17 6.54 -14.90
CA GLU A 26 15.91 5.42 -14.32
C GLU A 26 17.42 5.60 -14.52
N THR A 27 17.85 5.93 -15.73
CA THR A 27 19.26 6.22 -16.03
C THR A 27 19.79 7.39 -15.19
N ALA A 28 18.98 8.44 -14.98
CA ALA A 28 19.36 9.55 -14.12
C ALA A 28 19.48 9.13 -12.64
N ARG A 29 18.60 8.26 -12.15
CA ARG A 29 18.71 7.70 -10.79
C ARG A 29 19.94 6.82 -10.62
N GLU A 30 20.21 5.95 -11.59
CA GLU A 30 21.41 5.11 -11.61
C GLU A 30 22.70 5.95 -11.61
N ALA A 31 22.70 7.09 -12.31
CA ALA A 31 23.85 8.01 -12.30
C ALA A 31 24.05 8.71 -10.94
N ILE A 32 22.97 8.94 -10.17
CA ILE A 32 23.03 9.67 -8.89
C ILE A 32 23.24 8.73 -7.70
N ALA A 33 22.42 7.68 -7.58
CA ALA A 33 22.48 6.72 -6.47
C ALA A 33 23.43 5.54 -6.73
N GLY A 34 23.91 5.37 -7.96
CA GLY A 34 24.70 4.23 -8.40
C GLY A 34 23.85 3.09 -8.98
N THR A 35 24.50 2.01 -9.39
CA THR A 35 23.87 0.86 -10.07
C THR A 35 23.21 -0.14 -9.12
N SER A 36 23.31 0.07 -7.80
CA SER A 36 22.63 -0.79 -6.83
C SER A 36 21.11 -0.57 -6.88
N LYS A 37 20.37 -1.68 -7.04
CA LYS A 37 18.91 -1.67 -7.07
C LYS A 37 18.32 -1.10 -5.78
N GLU A 38 18.91 -1.40 -4.63
CA GLU A 38 18.47 -0.92 -3.32
C GLU A 38 18.65 0.61 -3.20
N ALA A 39 19.78 1.13 -3.69
CA ALA A 39 20.06 2.56 -3.69
C ALA A 39 19.07 3.32 -4.59
N SER A 40 18.78 2.78 -5.79
CA SER A 40 17.79 3.35 -6.71
C SER A 40 16.37 3.34 -6.12
N GLN A 41 15.98 2.25 -5.44
CA GLN A 41 14.70 2.17 -4.73
C GLN A 41 14.61 3.17 -3.56
N THR A 42 15.70 3.32 -2.80
CA THR A 42 15.78 4.27 -1.69
C THR A 42 15.67 5.71 -2.21
N GLN A 43 16.38 6.06 -3.27
CA GLN A 43 16.26 7.36 -3.94
C GLN A 43 14.82 7.59 -4.42
N HIS A 44 14.22 6.62 -5.10
CA HIS A 44 12.84 6.73 -5.56
C HIS A 44 11.86 6.99 -4.40
N THR A 45 12.08 6.32 -3.27
CA THR A 45 11.27 6.48 -2.06
C THR A 45 11.44 7.87 -1.46
N HIS A 46 12.66 8.41 -1.41
CA HIS A 46 12.92 9.78 -0.99
C HIS A 46 12.27 10.81 -1.91
N GLU A 47 12.32 10.60 -3.23
CA GLU A 47 11.64 11.46 -4.21
C GLU A 47 10.13 11.50 -3.97
N LEU A 48 9.49 10.34 -3.77
CA LEU A 48 8.06 10.26 -3.45
C LEU A 48 7.72 10.93 -2.13
N ASN A 49 8.55 10.76 -1.10
CA ASN A 49 8.32 11.35 0.22
C ASN A 49 8.50 12.87 0.24
N ARG A 50 9.34 13.42 -0.65
CA ARG A 50 9.49 14.87 -0.86
C ARG A 50 8.27 15.51 -1.51
N LEU A 51 7.44 14.75 -2.23
CA LEU A 51 6.20 15.28 -2.79
C LEU A 51 5.19 15.62 -1.69
N SER A 52 4.44 16.70 -1.89
CA SER A 52 3.37 17.08 -0.99
C SER A 52 2.27 15.99 -0.96
N ASN A 53 1.58 15.87 0.17
CA ASN A 53 0.51 14.88 0.32
C ASN A 53 -0.58 14.95 -0.77
N PRO A 54 -1.03 16.14 -1.23
CA PRO A 54 -1.97 16.24 -2.34
C PRO A 54 -1.41 15.63 -3.64
N VAL A 55 -0.16 15.92 -3.97
CA VAL A 55 0.49 15.42 -5.20
C VAL A 55 0.70 13.92 -5.14
N ARG A 56 1.13 13.37 -3.99
CA ARG A 56 1.22 11.91 -3.81
C ARG A 56 -0.12 11.22 -4.06
N ARG A 57 -1.22 11.78 -3.55
CA ARG A 57 -2.57 11.23 -3.76
C ARG A 57 -2.99 11.25 -5.22
N GLU A 58 -2.56 12.26 -5.98
CA GLU A 58 -2.81 12.37 -7.41
C GLU A 58 -2.00 11.31 -8.19
N VAL A 59 -0.73 11.11 -7.86
CA VAL A 59 0.09 10.03 -8.43
C VAL A 59 -0.54 8.65 -8.16
N PHE A 60 -1.01 8.38 -6.93
CA PHE A 60 -1.72 7.13 -6.63
C PHE A 60 -3.06 7.01 -7.38
N LYS A 61 -3.74 8.13 -7.65
CA LYS A 61 -4.96 8.15 -8.48
C LYS A 61 -4.64 7.78 -9.92
N GLU A 62 -3.63 8.40 -10.51
CA GLU A 62 -3.21 8.15 -11.89
C GLU A 62 -2.65 6.74 -12.07
N ALA A 63 -2.00 6.18 -11.05
CA ALA A 63 -1.55 4.80 -11.01
C ALA A 63 -2.68 3.76 -10.92
N GLY A 64 -3.96 4.18 -10.93
CA GLY A 64 -5.11 3.28 -10.94
C GLY A 64 -5.47 2.66 -9.58
N LEU A 65 -4.90 3.17 -8.48
CA LEU A 65 -5.19 2.65 -7.13
C LEU A 65 -6.45 3.24 -6.51
N LYS A 66 -7.11 4.20 -7.17
CA LYS A 66 -8.42 4.68 -6.71
C LYS A 66 -9.51 3.67 -7.00
N GLY A 67 -9.96 2.97 -5.96
CA GLY A 67 -11.21 2.21 -5.96
C GLY A 67 -11.11 0.75 -6.42
N THR A 68 -9.91 0.26 -6.72
CA THR A 68 -9.69 -1.15 -7.07
C THR A 68 -9.77 -2.07 -5.85
N VAL A 69 -9.30 -1.62 -4.69
CA VAL A 69 -9.29 -2.45 -3.48
C VAL A 69 -10.40 -2.02 -2.53
N HIS A 70 -11.53 -2.68 -2.66
CA HIS A 70 -12.58 -2.69 -1.65
C HIS A 70 -12.40 -3.90 -0.75
N ILE A 71 -12.32 -3.66 0.56
CA ILE A 71 -12.28 -4.74 1.55
C ILE A 71 -13.63 -4.74 2.26
N ASP A 72 -14.39 -5.81 2.01
CA ASP A 72 -15.68 -6.04 2.65
C ASP A 72 -15.54 -6.19 4.16
N LYS A 73 -16.67 -5.99 4.86
CA LYS A 73 -16.71 -6.03 6.34
C LYS A 73 -16.17 -7.35 6.90
N HIS A 74 -16.52 -8.48 6.28
CA HIS A 74 -16.09 -9.81 6.75
C HIS A 74 -14.57 -9.98 6.63
N HIS A 75 -13.99 -9.57 5.50
CA HIS A 75 -12.53 -9.59 5.31
C HIS A 75 -11.82 -8.62 6.27
N ALA A 76 -12.39 -7.44 6.52
CA ALA A 76 -11.83 -6.48 7.47
C ALA A 76 -11.80 -7.02 8.91
N LEU A 77 -12.85 -7.73 9.32
CA LEU A 77 -12.95 -8.40 10.62
C LEU A 77 -11.97 -9.57 10.72
N ALA A 78 -11.90 -10.41 9.68
CA ALA A 78 -10.97 -11.52 9.62
C ALA A 78 -9.51 -11.03 9.71
N MET A 79 -9.15 -9.97 8.98
CA MET A 79 -7.83 -9.33 9.08
C MET A 79 -7.54 -8.82 10.48
N LYS A 80 -8.52 -8.19 11.12
CA LYS A 80 -8.37 -7.69 12.48
C LYS A 80 -8.10 -8.84 13.46
N VAL A 81 -8.85 -9.94 13.37
CA VAL A 81 -8.70 -11.12 14.25
C VAL A 81 -7.37 -11.82 13.98
N ALA A 82 -7.04 -12.08 12.70
CA ALA A 82 -5.82 -12.77 12.31
C ALA A 82 -4.55 -12.03 12.74
N VAL A 83 -4.56 -10.69 12.68
CA VAL A 83 -3.42 -9.83 13.06
C VAL A 83 -3.47 -9.41 14.54
N GLY A 84 -4.55 -9.73 15.26
CA GLY A 84 -4.72 -9.33 16.66
C GLY A 84 -4.86 -7.81 16.86
N LEU A 85 -5.42 -7.08 15.89
CA LEU A 85 -5.52 -5.63 15.95
C LEU A 85 -6.62 -5.16 16.92
N THR A 86 -6.32 -4.14 17.71
CA THR A 86 -7.34 -3.41 18.47
C THR A 86 -8.21 -2.55 17.53
N TYR A 87 -9.42 -2.21 17.97
CA TYR A 87 -10.33 -1.35 17.20
C TYR A 87 -9.75 0.05 16.91
N SER A 88 -8.91 0.60 17.79
CA SER A 88 -8.24 1.89 17.57
C SER A 88 -7.18 1.78 16.47
N GLN A 89 -6.32 0.76 16.54
CA GLN A 89 -5.30 0.49 15.51
C GLN A 89 -5.94 0.25 14.14
N GLN A 90 -7.02 -0.52 14.08
CA GLN A 90 -7.72 -0.78 12.83
C GLN A 90 -8.35 0.50 12.23
N ARG A 91 -8.87 1.41 13.06
CA ARG A 91 -9.38 2.72 12.60
C ARG A 91 -8.28 3.59 12.04
N GLU A 92 -7.11 3.59 12.66
CA GLU A 92 -5.95 4.34 12.19
C GLU A 92 -5.46 3.80 10.84
N ILE A 93 -5.30 2.48 10.73
CA ILE A 93 -4.96 1.79 9.48
C ILE A 93 -5.98 2.13 8.39
N ARG A 94 -7.29 2.08 8.68
CA ARG A 94 -8.34 2.46 7.73
C ARG A 94 -8.20 3.91 7.26
N ARG A 95 -7.87 4.85 8.16
CA ARG A 95 -7.68 6.27 7.81
C ARG A 95 -6.48 6.45 6.87
N VAL A 96 -5.36 5.78 7.16
CA VAL A 96 -4.15 5.81 6.32
C VAL A 96 -4.43 5.20 4.95
N LEU A 97 -5.05 4.01 4.91
CA LEU A 97 -5.34 3.27 3.69
C LEU A 97 -6.39 3.97 2.81
N LYS A 98 -7.37 4.64 3.40
CA LYS A 98 -8.31 5.52 2.67
C LYS A 98 -7.58 6.63 1.92
N GLY A 99 -6.51 7.17 2.50
CA GLY A 99 -5.63 8.15 1.85
C GLY A 99 -4.88 7.60 0.63
N ARG A 100 -4.72 6.27 0.55
CA ARG A 100 -4.03 5.55 -0.53
C ARG A 100 -4.97 4.90 -1.55
N GLY A 101 -6.28 5.17 -1.46
CA GLY A 101 -7.28 4.66 -2.41
C GLY A 101 -7.95 3.34 -2.03
N VAL A 102 -7.57 2.73 -0.91
CA VAL A 102 -8.18 1.49 -0.37
C VAL A 102 -9.40 1.85 0.48
N LYS A 103 -10.56 1.26 0.16
CA LYS A 103 -11.79 1.46 0.93
C LYS A 103 -12.09 0.21 1.76
N ILE A 104 -11.83 0.30 3.06
CA ILE A 104 -12.23 -0.74 4.02
C ILE A 104 -13.61 -0.37 4.58
N ALA A 105 -14.57 -1.28 4.47
CA ALA A 105 -15.90 -1.09 5.02
C ALA A 105 -15.83 -0.78 6.52
N HIS A 106 -16.70 0.12 7.00
CA HIS A 106 -16.79 0.38 8.42
C HIS A 106 -17.39 -0.85 9.10
N GLU A 107 -16.72 -1.39 10.09
CA GLU A 107 -17.35 -2.30 11.05
C GLU A 107 -18.40 -1.49 11.79
N ALA A 108 -19.65 -1.52 11.34
CA ALA A 108 -20.77 -1.05 12.17
C ALA A 108 -20.56 -1.63 13.56
N LYS A 109 -20.63 -0.78 14.60
CA LYS A 109 -20.42 -1.17 16.00
C LYS A 109 -21.02 -2.57 16.18
N PRO A 110 -20.25 -3.59 16.59
CA PRO A 110 -20.88 -4.85 16.94
C PRO A 110 -21.94 -4.50 17.98
N VAL A 111 -23.19 -4.74 17.63
CA VAL A 111 -24.26 -4.87 18.61
C VAL A 111 -23.69 -5.87 19.62
N ARG A 112 -23.64 -5.47 20.89
CA ARG A 112 -22.77 -6.01 21.94
C ARG A 112 -22.97 -7.51 22.29
N THR A 113 -23.56 -8.33 21.44
CA THR A 113 -24.27 -9.52 21.91
C THR A 113 -24.13 -10.83 21.13
N THR A 114 -23.47 -10.96 19.97
CA THR A 114 -23.63 -12.23 19.20
C THR A 114 -22.42 -12.90 18.56
N ASP A 115 -21.22 -12.33 18.49
CA ASP A 115 -20.34 -12.77 17.40
C ASP A 115 -19.10 -13.60 17.80
N SER A 116 -18.86 -14.01 19.05
CA SER A 116 -17.68 -14.86 19.31
C SER A 116 -17.81 -16.27 18.72
N GLU A 117 -19.00 -16.87 18.76
CA GLU A 117 -19.24 -18.23 18.24
C GLU A 117 -19.46 -18.26 16.73
N GLU A 118 -20.07 -17.21 16.16
CA GLU A 118 -20.24 -17.08 14.71
C GLU A 118 -18.91 -16.73 14.01
N LEU A 119 -18.02 -15.98 14.67
CA LEU A 119 -16.68 -15.67 14.13
C LEU A 119 -15.78 -16.91 14.06
N ILE A 120 -15.85 -17.81 15.05
CA ILE A 120 -15.07 -19.08 15.03
C ILE A 120 -15.56 -19.97 13.89
N LYS A 121 -16.88 -20.12 13.72
CA LYS A 121 -17.47 -20.90 12.62
C LYS A 121 -17.12 -20.35 11.23
N LEU A 122 -16.96 -19.03 11.09
CA LEU A 122 -16.56 -18.40 9.83
C LEU A 122 -15.07 -18.56 9.52
N VAL A 123 -14.20 -18.56 10.54
CA VAL A 123 -12.76 -18.84 10.37
C VAL A 123 -12.53 -20.30 9.98
N ASP A 124 -13.26 -21.24 10.61
CA ASP A 124 -13.23 -22.66 10.25
C ASP A 124 -13.75 -22.92 8.82
N ALA A 125 -14.78 -22.18 8.39
CA ALA A 125 -15.32 -22.27 7.03
C ALA A 125 -14.37 -21.75 5.92
N LEU A 126 -13.37 -20.93 6.29
CA LEU A 126 -12.41 -20.33 5.35
C LEU A 126 -11.11 -21.15 5.18
N GLN A 127 -10.99 -22.33 5.80
CA GLN A 127 -9.84 -23.24 5.68
C GLN A 127 -8.46 -22.54 5.78
N ILE A 128 -8.32 -21.57 6.69
CA ILE A 128 -7.01 -20.96 6.96
C ILE A 128 -6.28 -21.87 7.96
N GLU A 129 -5.41 -22.74 7.44
CA GLU A 129 -4.55 -23.61 8.25
C GLU A 129 -3.69 -22.78 9.24
N PRO A 130 -3.86 -22.95 10.57
CA PRO A 130 -3.16 -22.16 11.59
C PRO A 130 -1.64 -22.37 11.59
N SER A 131 -1.14 -23.42 10.93
CA SER A 131 0.28 -23.79 10.86
C SER A 131 1.14 -22.87 9.97
N THR A 132 0.54 -21.99 9.16
CA THR A 132 1.30 -21.07 8.28
C THR A 132 1.67 -19.77 8.99
N VAL A 133 1.01 -19.45 10.11
CA VAL A 133 1.11 -18.13 10.77
C VAL A 133 2.36 -18.00 11.66
N GLU A 134 2.77 -19.07 12.36
CA GLU A 134 3.93 -18.99 13.25
C GLU A 134 5.27 -18.85 12.50
N GLY A 135 5.35 -19.36 11.26
CA GLY A 135 6.56 -19.27 10.43
C GLY A 135 6.80 -17.90 9.80
N GLN A 136 5.74 -17.12 9.55
CA GLN A 136 5.86 -15.79 8.91
C GLN A 136 5.98 -14.62 9.90
N VAL A 137 5.58 -14.79 11.16
CA VAL A 137 5.71 -13.73 12.17
C VAL A 137 7.18 -13.48 12.53
N LYS A 138 8.02 -14.53 12.63
CA LYS A 138 9.46 -14.37 12.93
C LYS A 138 10.21 -13.63 11.82
N SER A 139 9.92 -13.90 10.55
CA SER A 139 10.58 -13.21 9.43
C SER A 139 10.14 -11.76 9.26
N PHE A 140 8.94 -11.38 9.75
CA PHE A 140 8.43 -10.01 9.66
C PHE A 140 8.90 -9.13 10.84
N THR A 141 9.02 -9.67 12.05
CA THR A 141 9.54 -8.92 13.21
C THR A 141 11.04 -8.69 13.14
N ASP A 142 11.80 -9.64 12.57
CA ASP A 142 13.26 -9.54 12.45
C ASP A 142 13.67 -8.58 11.32
N GLY A 143 12.78 -8.32 10.34
CA GLY A 143 13.00 -7.33 9.29
C GLY A 143 12.52 -5.91 9.62
N PHE A 144 11.56 -5.74 10.54
CA PHE A 144 10.98 -4.43 10.86
C PHE A 144 11.71 -3.69 11.99
N THR A 145 12.49 -4.41 12.80
CA THR A 145 13.24 -3.84 13.93
C THR A 145 14.59 -3.22 13.54
N VAL A 146 15.13 -3.52 12.35
CA VAL A 146 16.43 -2.99 11.90
C VAL A 146 16.35 -1.55 11.34
N GLY A 147 15.15 -1.00 11.13
CA GLY A 147 14.97 0.30 10.48
C GLY A 147 14.44 1.45 11.34
N LEU A 148 14.20 1.25 12.65
CA LEU A 148 13.60 2.30 13.50
C LEU A 148 14.57 2.97 14.49
N PHE A 149 15.85 2.56 14.53
CA PHE A 149 16.91 3.22 15.28
C PHE A 149 18.25 3.13 14.52
N ALA A 150 18.32 3.76 13.34
CA ALA A 150 19.56 4.17 12.68
C ALA A 150 19.27 5.34 11.73
#